data_AF-A0A847ADJ8-F1
#
_entry.id   AF-A0A847ADJ8-F1
#
_cell.length_a   1.000
_cell.length_b   1.000
_cell.length_c   1.000
_cell.angle_alpha   90.00
_cell.angle_beta   90.00
_cell.angle_gamma   90.00
#
_symmetry.space_group_name_H-M   'P 1'
#
loop_
_entity.id
_entity.type
_entity.pdbx_description
1 polymer ?
#
loop_
_entity_poly.entity_id
_entity_poly.type
_entity_poly.pdbx_seq_one_letter_code
_entity_poly.pdbx_strand_id
1 'polypeptide(L)'
;MQLEIFGAAGEVTGSCYLIECGSARVIVDCGMFQGKSEEKNKDPFPFSAGSVDAVLLTHAHMDHSGRIPLLVKEGFSGKVFATLPTMELVKVLWYDSANLMREEAEWKTKKNSRRGLPAVEPLYRADHVDRTMPHLEAVNYDEKIQVAPGISVRFRDAGHILGSAILEVWLTEDEKEVKIVFSGDLGPQDTVMERNPAIISSADYVVIESTYGDRLHRSNAESREEFQDVITAALKDRGKVFIPSFVVDRAQRVLYELSRLWYEGIIDGDIPIFFDSPMGVKATEIYKKHMNLLSSEIQQFINLGRDPFSPGMLKYVSTVDDSRAINDIDHGVVVAGSGMINGGRIV
;
A
#
# COMPACT_ATOMS: atom_id res chain seq x y z
N MET A 1 -25.52 17.18 6.04
CA MET A 1 -24.19 16.75 5.56
C MET A 1 -23.14 17.05 6.63
N GLN A 2 -22.32 16.07 7.01
CA GLN A 2 -21.27 16.20 8.02
C GLN A 2 -20.04 15.35 7.65
N LEU A 3 -18.85 15.82 8.01
CA LEU A 3 -17.58 15.08 7.88
C LEU A 3 -16.92 15.02 9.26
N GLU A 4 -16.66 13.80 9.74
CA GLU A 4 -15.91 13.53 10.97
C GLU A 4 -14.56 12.88 10.64
N ILE A 5 -13.53 13.27 11.37
CA ILE A 5 -12.15 12.81 11.16
C ILE A 5 -11.72 11.98 12.36
N PHE A 6 -11.43 10.70 12.15
CA PHE A 6 -11.13 9.74 13.22
C PHE A 6 -9.68 9.21 13.20
N GLY A 7 -8.88 9.63 12.22
CA GLY A 7 -7.45 9.31 12.15
C GLY A 7 -6.73 10.16 11.11
N ALA A 8 -5.41 10.01 11.04
CA ALA A 8 -4.53 10.81 10.16
C ALA A 8 -4.71 12.34 10.31
N ALA A 9 -5.00 12.81 11.53
CA ALA A 9 -5.13 14.23 11.87
C ALA A 9 -4.05 14.62 12.90
N GLY A 10 -3.03 15.36 12.45
CA GLY A 10 -1.82 15.61 13.25
C GLY A 10 -0.91 14.37 13.37
N GLU A 11 -1.17 13.33 12.59
CA GLU A 11 -0.38 12.10 12.47
C GLU A 11 -0.51 11.54 11.05
N VAL A 12 0.38 10.63 10.64
CA VAL A 12 0.40 10.08 9.25
C VAL A 12 -0.59 8.91 9.10
N THR A 13 -0.66 8.03 10.10
CA THR A 13 -1.32 6.73 9.94
C THR A 13 -2.73 6.70 10.51
N GLY A 14 -3.50 5.68 10.12
CA GLY A 14 -4.81 5.40 10.70
C GLY A 14 -5.96 6.12 10.00
N SER A 15 -5.77 6.49 8.73
CA SER A 15 -6.72 7.22 7.89
C SER A 15 -8.13 6.63 8.00
N CYS A 16 -9.06 7.47 8.43
CA CYS A 16 -10.46 7.10 8.64
C CYS A 16 -11.32 8.36 8.74
N TYR A 17 -12.17 8.58 7.73
CA TYR A 17 -13.04 9.75 7.65
C TYR A 17 -14.48 9.29 7.46
N LEU A 18 -15.40 9.74 8.32
CA LEU A 18 -16.82 9.40 8.22
C LEU A 18 -17.60 10.55 7.60
N ILE A 19 -18.33 10.25 6.53
CA ILE A 19 -19.22 11.16 5.83
C ILE A 19 -20.66 10.78 6.16
N GLU A 20 -21.46 11.76 6.57
CA GLU A 20 -22.89 11.60 6.80
C GLU A 20 -23.69 12.51 5.85
N CYS A 21 -24.67 11.93 5.15
CA CYS A 21 -25.57 12.64 4.24
C CYS A 21 -26.99 12.08 4.39
N GLY A 22 -27.91 12.86 4.95
CA GLY A 22 -29.23 12.37 5.36
C GLY A 22 -29.11 11.24 6.38
N SER A 23 -29.57 10.04 6.01
CA SER A 23 -29.45 8.82 6.81
C SER A 23 -28.25 7.94 6.42
N ALA A 24 -27.55 8.28 5.33
CA ALA A 24 -26.44 7.49 4.83
C ALA A 24 -25.13 7.84 5.55
N ARG A 25 -24.34 6.81 5.86
CA ARG A 25 -23.03 6.87 6.52
C ARG A 25 -21.99 6.12 5.68
N VAL A 26 -21.03 6.85 5.13
CA VAL A 26 -19.96 6.27 4.29
C VAL A 26 -18.62 6.63 4.87
N ILE A 27 -17.70 5.66 4.95
CA ILE A 27 -16.34 5.89 5.42
C ILE A 27 -15.39 5.99 4.23
N VAL A 28 -14.50 6.98 4.24
CA VAL A 28 -13.31 7.02 3.40
C VAL A 28 -12.13 6.50 4.19
N ASP A 29 -11.53 5.42 3.71
CA ASP A 29 -10.44 4.65 4.32
C ASP A 29 -10.75 4.12 5.75
N CYS A 30 -10.15 2.99 6.10
CA CYS A 30 -10.20 2.44 7.45
C CYS A 30 -8.87 1.77 7.74
N GLY A 31 -7.87 2.60 8.00
CA GLY A 31 -6.48 2.20 8.08
C GLY A 31 -5.98 1.94 9.49
N MET A 32 -4.94 1.12 9.63
CA MET A 32 -4.27 0.87 10.90
C MET A 32 -3.34 2.03 11.29
N PHE A 33 -3.32 2.35 12.58
CA PHE A 33 -2.27 3.17 13.15
C PHE A 33 -0.95 2.39 13.20
N GLN A 34 0.18 3.02 12.90
CA GLN A 34 1.50 2.36 12.97
C GLN A 34 2.47 3.20 13.82
N GLY A 35 3.58 2.58 14.22
CA GLY A 35 4.61 3.24 15.01
C GLY A 35 4.11 3.68 16.39
N LYS A 36 4.30 4.95 16.75
CA LYS A 36 3.98 5.46 18.10
C LYS A 36 2.48 5.40 18.44
N SER A 37 1.62 5.38 17.43
CA SER A 37 0.16 5.37 17.59
C SER A 37 -0.44 3.96 17.50
N GLU A 38 0.36 2.90 17.36
CA GLU A 38 -0.11 1.53 17.11
C GLU A 38 -1.07 0.99 18.18
N GLU A 39 -0.92 1.42 19.43
CA GLU A 39 -1.83 1.03 20.52
C GLU A 39 -3.28 1.47 20.29
N LYS A 40 -3.52 2.57 19.54
CA LYS A 40 -4.86 3.05 19.17
C LYS A 40 -5.66 2.04 18.35
N ASN A 41 -5.01 1.07 17.70
CA ASN A 41 -5.71 0.02 16.96
C ASN A 41 -6.57 -0.88 17.86
N LYS A 42 -6.33 -0.90 19.18
CA LYS A 42 -7.10 -1.69 20.15
C LYS A 42 -8.33 -0.95 20.66
N ASP A 43 -8.41 0.36 20.42
CA ASP A 43 -9.56 1.16 20.80
C ASP A 43 -10.75 0.81 19.89
N PRO A 44 -11.97 0.76 20.44
CA PRO A 44 -13.16 0.54 19.61
C PRO A 44 -13.33 1.69 18.62
N PHE A 45 -14.01 1.42 17.50
CA PHE A 45 -14.36 2.49 16.58
C PHE A 45 -15.23 3.56 17.29
N PRO A 46 -15.03 4.85 17.00
CA PRO A 46 -15.85 5.93 17.56
C PRO A 46 -17.28 5.97 16.97
N PHE A 47 -17.61 5.04 16.09
CA PHE A 47 -18.90 4.84 15.45
C PHE A 47 -19.27 3.35 15.46
N SER A 48 -20.56 3.04 15.30
CA SER A 48 -21.01 1.65 15.17
C SER A 48 -20.71 1.10 13.78
N ALA A 49 -19.87 0.06 13.68
CA ALA A 49 -19.51 -0.58 12.41
C ALA A 49 -20.74 -1.03 11.59
N GLY A 50 -21.77 -1.56 12.25
CA GLY A 50 -23.01 -2.00 11.60
C GLY A 50 -23.90 -0.88 11.07
N SER A 51 -23.61 0.38 11.37
CA SER A 51 -24.34 1.54 10.85
C SER A 51 -23.72 2.17 9.60
N VAL A 52 -22.58 1.64 9.14
CA VAL A 52 -21.87 2.15 7.96
C VAL A 52 -22.42 1.44 6.72
N ASP A 53 -22.87 2.21 5.73
CA ASP A 53 -23.48 1.70 4.50
C ASP A 53 -22.43 1.26 3.47
N ALA A 54 -21.31 1.99 3.38
CA ALA A 54 -20.22 1.68 2.48
C ALA A 54 -18.88 2.21 2.97
N VAL A 55 -17.81 1.62 2.45
CA VAL A 55 -16.43 2.09 2.57
C VAL A 55 -15.90 2.45 1.19
N LEU A 56 -15.26 3.60 1.07
CA LEU A 56 -14.49 4.02 -0.10
C LEU A 56 -13.02 3.89 0.25
N LEU A 57 -12.30 3.01 -0.45
CA LEU A 57 -10.89 2.76 -0.18
C LEU A 57 -10.03 3.42 -1.27
N THR A 58 -9.19 4.37 -0.86
CA THR A 58 -8.31 5.12 -1.76
C THR A 58 -7.23 4.23 -2.37
N HIS A 59 -6.57 3.41 -1.55
CA HIS A 59 -5.50 2.53 -2.00
C HIS A 59 -5.18 1.42 -0.98
N ALA A 60 -4.26 0.53 -1.34
CA ALA A 60 -4.08 -0.73 -0.62
C ALA A 60 -3.27 -0.65 0.70
N HIS A 61 -2.53 0.43 0.96
CA HIS A 61 -1.64 0.49 2.13
C HIS A 61 -2.37 0.24 3.46
N MET A 62 -1.64 -0.33 4.42
CA MET A 62 -2.23 -0.81 5.68
C MET A 62 -2.75 0.33 6.57
N ASP A 63 -2.18 1.52 6.48
CA ASP A 63 -2.66 2.74 7.13
C ASP A 63 -3.85 3.41 6.44
N HIS A 64 -4.39 2.79 5.38
CA HIS A 64 -5.66 3.15 4.73
C HIS A 64 -6.66 1.98 4.69
N SER A 65 -6.18 0.73 4.58
CA SER A 65 -7.02 -0.45 4.41
C SER A 65 -7.06 -1.40 5.61
N GLY A 66 -6.08 -1.28 6.51
CA GLY A 66 -5.70 -2.36 7.42
C GLY A 66 -6.71 -2.70 8.52
N ARG A 67 -7.63 -1.78 8.87
CA ARG A 67 -8.70 -2.03 9.85
C ARG A 67 -10.02 -2.46 9.20
N ILE A 68 -10.12 -2.55 7.87
CA ILE A 68 -11.34 -3.03 7.20
C ILE A 68 -11.73 -4.46 7.64
N PRO A 69 -10.81 -5.43 7.81
CA PRO A 69 -11.18 -6.74 8.35
C PRO A 69 -11.71 -6.69 9.79
N LEU A 70 -11.22 -5.75 10.60
CA LEU A 70 -11.75 -5.48 11.94
C LEU A 70 -13.15 -4.86 11.87
N LEU A 71 -13.38 -3.94 10.93
CA LEU A 71 -14.68 -3.33 10.69
C LEU A 71 -15.76 -4.38 10.35
N VAL A 72 -15.44 -5.34 9.47
CA VAL A 72 -16.33 -6.49 9.15
C VAL A 72 -16.54 -7.39 10.37
N LYS A 73 -15.48 -7.65 11.14
CA LYS A 73 -15.57 -8.42 12.40
C LYS A 73 -16.53 -7.76 13.39
N GLU A 74 -16.57 -6.44 13.45
CA GLU A 74 -17.42 -5.65 14.36
C GLU A 74 -18.84 -5.39 13.85
N GLY A 75 -19.21 -5.92 12.68
CA GLY A 75 -20.60 -5.96 12.21
C GLY A 75 -20.90 -5.13 10.97
N PHE A 76 -19.90 -4.54 10.30
CA PHE A 76 -20.10 -3.95 8.99
C PHE A 76 -20.57 -5.00 7.98
N SER A 77 -21.56 -4.65 7.17
CA SER A 77 -22.17 -5.55 6.18
C SER A 77 -22.28 -4.95 4.78
N GLY A 78 -21.86 -3.69 4.60
CA GLY A 78 -21.92 -2.96 3.33
C GLY A 78 -20.84 -3.36 2.33
N LYS A 79 -20.64 -2.52 1.31
CA LYS A 79 -19.62 -2.72 0.27
C LYS A 79 -18.38 -1.86 0.52
N VAL A 80 -17.22 -2.38 0.13
CA VAL A 80 -15.93 -1.68 0.12
C VAL A 80 -15.55 -1.44 -1.33
N PHE A 81 -15.73 -0.20 -1.80
CA PHE A 81 -15.45 0.19 -3.17
C PHE A 81 -13.98 0.56 -3.32
N ALA A 82 -13.31 -0.07 -4.29
CA ALA A 82 -11.91 0.14 -4.60
C ALA A 82 -11.62 -0.20 -6.06
N THR A 83 -10.51 0.27 -6.60
CA THR A 83 -10.05 -0.18 -7.92
C THR A 83 -9.66 -1.66 -7.89
N LEU A 84 -9.73 -2.33 -9.05
CA LEU A 84 -9.37 -3.75 -9.14
C LEU A 84 -7.93 -4.05 -8.65
N PRO A 85 -6.88 -3.28 -9.02
CA PRO A 85 -5.55 -3.54 -8.49
C PRO A 85 -5.46 -3.35 -6.98
N THR A 86 -6.15 -2.34 -6.42
CA THR A 86 -6.22 -2.14 -4.97
C THR A 86 -6.85 -3.35 -4.27
N MET A 87 -7.93 -3.92 -4.80
CA MET A 87 -8.56 -5.14 -4.27
C MET A 87 -7.61 -6.35 -4.26
N GLU A 88 -6.83 -6.52 -5.33
CA GLU A 88 -5.87 -7.61 -5.41
C GLU A 88 -4.70 -7.43 -4.42
N LEU A 89 -4.23 -6.19 -4.26
CA LEU A 89 -3.15 -5.84 -3.32
C LEU A 89 -3.60 -5.99 -1.86
N VAL A 90 -4.77 -5.48 -1.48
CA VAL A 90 -5.26 -5.61 -0.08
C VAL A 90 -5.44 -7.06 0.32
N LYS A 91 -5.83 -7.95 -0.61
CA LYS A 91 -5.91 -9.37 -0.33
C LYS A 91 -4.56 -9.92 0.14
N VAL A 92 -3.48 -9.58 -0.57
CA VAL A 92 -2.13 -10.00 -0.20
C VAL A 92 -1.73 -9.41 1.16
N LEU A 93 -1.94 -8.11 1.34
CA LEU A 93 -1.54 -7.37 2.54
C LEU A 93 -2.30 -7.81 3.80
N TRP A 94 -3.62 -8.04 3.70
CA TRP A 94 -4.44 -8.44 4.85
C TRP A 94 -4.12 -9.85 5.35
N TYR A 95 -3.85 -10.82 4.46
CA TYR A 95 -3.42 -12.14 4.91
C TYR A 95 -2.03 -12.11 5.56
N ASP A 96 -1.09 -11.34 5.01
CA ASP A 96 0.23 -11.17 5.60
C ASP A 96 0.13 -10.54 6.99
N SER A 97 -0.64 -9.46 7.11
CA SER A 97 -0.90 -8.78 8.38
C SER A 97 -1.58 -9.69 9.41
N ALA A 98 -2.60 -10.46 9.01
CA ALA A 98 -3.25 -11.43 9.90
C ALA A 98 -2.27 -12.50 10.42
N ASN A 99 -1.34 -12.97 9.58
CA ASN A 99 -0.33 -13.94 9.99
C ASN A 99 0.69 -13.33 10.95
N LEU A 100 1.17 -12.12 10.67
CA LEU A 100 2.09 -11.40 11.55
C LEU A 100 1.47 -11.13 12.92
N MET A 101 0.22 -10.63 12.96
CA MET A 101 -0.49 -10.40 14.22
C MET A 101 -0.72 -11.69 15.00
N ARG A 102 -1.01 -12.80 14.32
CA ARG A 102 -1.16 -14.13 14.96
C ARG A 102 0.14 -14.56 15.63
N GLU A 103 1.26 -14.48 14.92
CA GLU A 103 2.58 -14.88 15.46
C GLU A 103 2.98 -14.01 16.65
N GLU A 104 2.75 -12.71 16.56
CA GLU A 104 3.02 -11.78 17.65
C GLU A 104 2.14 -12.06 18.88
N ALA A 105 0.85 -12.32 18.67
CA ALA A 105 -0.11 -12.68 19.71
C ALA A 105 0.26 -14.01 20.40
N GLU A 106 0.67 -15.02 19.65
CA GLU A 106 1.15 -16.30 20.18
C GLU A 106 2.42 -16.13 21.03
N TRP A 107 3.37 -15.33 20.56
CA TRP A 107 4.60 -15.02 21.28
C TRP A 107 4.32 -14.26 22.59
N LYS A 108 3.49 -13.21 22.52
CA LYS A 108 3.06 -12.43 23.70
C LYS A 108 2.29 -13.31 24.69
N THR A 109 1.42 -14.18 24.22
CA THR A 109 0.66 -15.12 25.07
C THR A 109 1.58 -16.09 25.81
N LYS A 110 2.59 -16.65 25.13
CA LYS A 110 3.60 -17.52 25.77
C LYS A 110 4.43 -16.79 26.83
N LYS A 111 4.69 -15.50 26.65
CA LYS A 111 5.37 -14.65 27.64
C LYS A 111 4.45 -14.30 28.82
N ASN A 112 3.17 -14.03 28.54
CA ASN A 112 2.16 -13.71 29.55
C ASN A 112 1.82 -14.89 30.45
N SER A 113 1.73 -16.11 29.90
CA SER A 113 1.44 -17.31 30.69
C SER A 113 2.51 -17.57 31.76
N ARG A 114 3.79 -17.30 31.46
CA ARG A 114 4.91 -17.37 32.42
C ARG A 114 4.81 -16.33 33.55
N ARG A 115 4.00 -15.28 33.36
CA ARG A 115 3.78 -14.18 34.32
C ARG A 115 2.37 -14.20 34.94
N GLY A 116 1.53 -15.20 34.61
CA GLY A 116 0.13 -15.25 35.05
C GLY A 116 -0.78 -14.18 34.44
N LEU A 117 -0.39 -13.58 33.30
CA LEU A 117 -1.16 -12.56 32.58
C LEU A 117 -2.07 -13.20 31.51
N PRO A 118 -3.16 -12.52 31.09
CA PRO A 118 -4.09 -13.05 30.08
C PRO A 118 -3.44 -13.22 28.70
N ALA A 119 -4.04 -14.10 27.89
CA ALA A 119 -3.65 -14.25 26.49
C ALA A 119 -3.89 -12.96 25.70
N VAL A 120 -3.07 -12.74 24.67
CA VAL A 120 -3.22 -11.63 23.73
C VAL A 120 -3.87 -12.19 22.48
N GLU A 121 -4.95 -11.57 22.02
CA GLU A 121 -5.60 -11.89 20.76
C GLU A 121 -5.17 -10.89 19.67
N PRO A 122 -5.00 -11.33 18.41
CA PRO A 122 -4.77 -10.42 17.30
C PRO A 122 -6.05 -9.61 17.00
N LEU A 123 -5.89 -8.43 16.38
CA LEU A 123 -7.03 -7.57 16.01
C LEU A 123 -8.03 -8.33 15.13
N TYR A 124 -7.50 -9.04 14.13
CA TYR A 124 -8.24 -9.96 13.28
C TYR A 124 -7.35 -11.14 12.86
N ARG A 125 -7.96 -12.15 12.25
CA ARG A 125 -7.33 -13.41 11.83
C ARG A 125 -7.66 -13.68 10.36
N ALA A 126 -7.02 -14.67 9.75
CA ALA A 126 -7.21 -14.99 8.32
C ALA A 126 -8.69 -15.29 7.95
N ASP A 127 -9.45 -15.91 8.85
CA ASP A 127 -10.89 -16.15 8.69
C ASP A 127 -11.72 -14.85 8.60
N HIS A 128 -11.29 -13.79 9.28
CA HIS A 128 -11.90 -12.47 9.17
C HIS A 128 -11.56 -11.81 7.83
N VAL A 129 -10.35 -12.05 7.33
CA VAL A 129 -9.94 -11.63 5.97
C VAL A 129 -10.82 -12.35 4.94
N ASP A 130 -11.03 -13.66 5.08
CA ASP A 130 -11.93 -14.44 4.22
C ASP A 130 -13.35 -13.87 4.21
N ARG A 131 -13.88 -13.52 5.39
CA ARG A 131 -15.19 -12.88 5.56
C ARG A 131 -15.27 -11.47 4.95
N THR A 132 -14.14 -10.79 4.80
CA THR A 132 -14.07 -9.43 4.23
C THR A 132 -14.10 -9.44 2.71
N MET A 133 -13.53 -10.48 2.07
CA MET A 133 -13.42 -10.55 0.59
C MET A 133 -14.74 -10.35 -0.16
N PRO A 134 -15.89 -10.91 0.26
CA PRO A 134 -17.18 -10.72 -0.42
C PRO A 134 -17.72 -9.28 -0.38
N HIS A 135 -17.20 -8.45 0.53
CA HIS A 135 -17.59 -7.04 0.64
C HIS A 135 -16.86 -6.16 -0.37
N LEU A 136 -15.72 -6.60 -0.93
CA LEU A 136 -14.97 -5.82 -1.91
C LEU A 136 -15.75 -5.71 -3.23
N GLU A 137 -15.86 -4.50 -3.76
CA GLU A 137 -16.54 -4.17 -5.00
C GLU A 137 -15.61 -3.36 -5.91
N ALA A 138 -15.31 -3.89 -7.09
CA ALA A 138 -14.38 -3.26 -8.02
C ALA A 138 -15.05 -2.11 -8.76
N VAL A 139 -14.37 -0.98 -8.86
CA VAL A 139 -14.83 0.19 -9.60
C VAL A 139 -13.79 0.65 -10.62
N ASN A 140 -14.26 1.23 -11.73
CA ASN A 140 -13.39 1.82 -12.72
C ASN A 140 -13.01 3.26 -12.32
N TYR A 141 -11.85 3.70 -12.82
CA TYR A 141 -11.56 5.12 -12.84
C TYR A 141 -12.57 5.87 -13.72
N ASP A 142 -12.78 7.14 -13.41
CA ASP A 142 -13.56 8.11 -14.18
C ASP A 142 -15.08 7.87 -14.25
N GLU A 143 -15.55 6.74 -13.72
CA GLU A 143 -16.96 6.41 -13.61
C GLU A 143 -17.56 7.00 -12.32
N LYS A 144 -18.67 7.76 -12.45
CA LYS A 144 -19.45 8.25 -11.29
C LYS A 144 -20.50 7.21 -10.93
N ILE A 145 -20.42 6.67 -9.73
CA ILE A 145 -21.34 5.65 -9.20
C ILE A 145 -22.02 6.14 -7.93
N GLN A 146 -23.24 5.67 -7.67
CA GLN A 146 -23.94 5.92 -6.41
C GLN A 146 -23.62 4.78 -5.42
N VAL A 147 -23.07 5.13 -4.25
CA VAL A 147 -22.62 4.16 -3.23
C VAL A 147 -23.56 4.06 -2.04
N ALA A 148 -24.33 5.13 -1.78
CA ALA A 148 -25.39 5.17 -0.78
C ALA A 148 -26.43 6.24 -1.19
N PRO A 149 -27.62 6.27 -0.57
CA PRO A 149 -28.60 7.34 -0.80
C PRO A 149 -27.97 8.72 -0.62
N GLY A 150 -28.04 9.57 -1.65
CA GLY A 150 -27.46 10.92 -1.62
C GLY A 150 -25.93 10.98 -1.70
N ILE A 151 -25.21 9.85 -1.85
CA ILE A 151 -23.74 9.83 -1.93
C ILE A 151 -23.29 9.14 -3.21
N SER A 152 -22.61 9.89 -4.07
CA SER A 152 -21.97 9.37 -5.28
C SER A 152 -20.47 9.62 -5.25
N VAL A 153 -19.69 8.75 -5.88
CA VAL A 153 -18.22 8.85 -5.93
C VAL A 153 -17.72 8.62 -7.34
N ARG A 154 -16.59 9.25 -7.67
CA ARG A 154 -15.77 8.94 -8.84
C ARG A 154 -14.33 8.77 -8.39
N PHE A 155 -13.73 7.67 -8.78
CA PHE A 155 -12.33 7.36 -8.53
C PHE A 155 -11.49 7.97 -9.65
N ARG A 156 -10.42 8.67 -9.29
CA ARG A 156 -9.49 9.33 -10.21
C ARG A 156 -8.09 8.88 -9.86
N ASP A 157 -7.24 8.58 -10.83
CA ASP A 157 -5.90 8.06 -10.57
C ASP A 157 -5.09 9.00 -9.64
N ALA A 158 -4.57 8.48 -8.53
CA ALA A 158 -3.77 9.26 -7.59
C ALA A 158 -2.26 9.17 -7.86
N GLY A 159 -1.81 8.27 -8.74
CA GLY A 159 -0.40 8.12 -9.08
C GLY A 159 0.53 7.70 -7.95
N HIS A 160 0.00 7.25 -6.81
CA HIS A 160 0.77 6.93 -5.60
C HIS A 160 1.29 5.50 -5.58
N ILE A 161 0.39 4.54 -5.74
CA ILE A 161 0.71 3.12 -5.95
C ILE A 161 -0.25 2.56 -7.01
N LEU A 162 0.07 1.39 -7.55
CA LEU A 162 -0.83 0.71 -8.50
C LEU A 162 -2.28 0.63 -7.97
N GLY A 163 -3.20 1.28 -8.69
CA GLY A 163 -4.62 1.29 -8.35
C GLY A 163 -5.04 2.37 -7.35
N SER A 164 -4.14 3.25 -6.89
CA SER A 164 -4.51 4.31 -5.96
C SER A 164 -5.46 5.33 -6.58
N ALA A 165 -6.29 5.94 -5.75
CA ALA A 165 -7.34 6.85 -6.21
C ALA A 165 -7.54 8.08 -5.32
N ILE A 166 -7.65 9.23 -5.98
CA ILE A 166 -8.32 10.44 -5.50
C ILE A 166 -9.83 10.17 -5.61
N LEU A 167 -10.58 10.50 -4.56
CA LEU A 167 -12.02 10.33 -4.52
C LEU A 167 -12.70 11.68 -4.68
N GLU A 168 -13.44 11.86 -5.77
CA GLU A 168 -14.42 12.94 -5.87
C GLU A 168 -15.76 12.44 -5.35
N VAL A 169 -16.24 12.99 -4.23
CA VAL A 169 -17.46 12.58 -3.55
C VAL A 169 -18.50 13.69 -3.64
N TRP A 170 -19.66 13.38 -4.23
CA TRP A 170 -20.82 14.28 -4.28
C TRP A 170 -21.83 13.85 -3.23
N LEU A 171 -22.22 14.79 -2.38
CA LEU A 171 -23.23 14.66 -1.36
C LEU A 171 -24.45 15.47 -1.77
N THR A 172 -25.63 14.87 -1.75
CA THR A 172 -26.89 15.52 -2.12
C THR A 172 -27.92 15.36 -1.01
N GLU A 173 -28.37 16.48 -0.45
CA GLU A 173 -29.36 16.57 0.65
C GLU A 173 -30.22 17.82 0.43
N ASP A 174 -31.55 17.68 0.47
CA ASP A 174 -32.52 18.79 0.31
C ASP A 174 -32.21 19.74 -0.87
N GLU A 175 -32.00 19.16 -2.06
CA GLU A 175 -31.65 19.85 -3.33
C GLU A 175 -30.28 20.56 -3.37
N LYS A 176 -29.50 20.49 -2.29
CA LYS A 176 -28.13 21.00 -2.26
C LYS A 176 -27.15 19.89 -2.61
N GLU A 177 -26.22 20.16 -3.51
CA GLU A 177 -25.10 19.29 -3.82
C GLU A 177 -23.80 19.92 -3.30
N VAL A 178 -22.97 19.14 -2.60
CA VAL A 178 -21.63 19.52 -2.15
C VAL A 178 -20.64 18.49 -2.65
N LYS A 179 -19.50 18.94 -3.20
CA LYS A 179 -18.42 18.09 -3.67
C LYS A 179 -17.21 18.18 -2.74
N ILE A 180 -16.87 17.05 -2.12
CA ILE A 180 -15.67 16.87 -1.31
C ILE A 180 -14.68 16.02 -2.09
N VAL A 181 -13.42 16.42 -2.09
CA VAL A 181 -12.32 15.65 -2.70
C VAL A 181 -11.42 15.12 -1.61
N PHE A 182 -11.21 13.81 -1.58
CA PHE A 182 -10.20 13.17 -0.74
C PHE A 182 -9.04 12.77 -1.63
N SER A 183 -7.84 13.27 -1.35
CA SER A 183 -6.67 12.92 -2.16
C SER A 183 -6.26 11.45 -2.02
N GLY A 184 -6.53 10.84 -0.87
CA GLY A 184 -5.73 9.70 -0.41
C GLY A 184 -4.27 10.13 -0.28
N ASP A 185 -3.35 9.23 -0.59
CA ASP A 185 -1.96 9.58 -0.80
C ASP A 185 -1.70 9.93 -2.26
N LEU A 186 -0.86 10.93 -2.51
CA LEU A 186 -0.58 11.42 -3.86
C LEU A 186 0.82 11.04 -4.34
N GLY A 187 0.87 10.56 -5.57
CA GLY A 187 2.13 10.43 -6.30
C GLY A 187 2.75 11.79 -6.64
N PRO A 188 4.06 11.81 -6.95
CA PRO A 188 4.68 13.00 -7.53
C PRO A 188 4.07 13.30 -8.91
N GLN A 189 4.16 14.55 -9.36
CA GLN A 189 3.70 14.92 -10.71
C GLN A 189 4.54 14.29 -11.82
N ASP A 190 5.81 13.99 -11.54
CA ASP A 190 6.72 13.27 -12.42
C ASP A 190 6.93 11.85 -11.88
N THR A 191 6.09 10.92 -12.34
CA THR A 191 6.04 9.55 -11.82
C THR A 191 7.04 8.60 -12.48
N VAL A 192 7.58 7.73 -11.63
CA VAL A 192 8.22 6.43 -11.92
C VAL A 192 7.29 5.38 -12.52
N MET A 193 6.55 4.79 -11.58
CA MET A 193 5.92 3.50 -11.73
C MET A 193 4.48 3.69 -12.22
N GLU A 194 3.72 4.53 -11.54
CA GLU A 194 2.31 4.83 -11.79
C GLU A 194 2.15 5.90 -12.87
N ARG A 195 0.91 6.20 -13.25
CA ARG A 195 0.62 7.38 -14.08
C ARG A 195 0.64 8.64 -13.23
N ASN A 196 0.77 9.79 -13.89
CA ASN A 196 0.65 11.06 -13.20
C ASN A 196 -0.73 11.21 -12.54
N PRO A 197 -0.79 11.77 -11.32
CA PRO A 197 -2.06 12.00 -10.63
C PRO A 197 -3.04 12.79 -11.51
N ALA A 198 -4.30 12.39 -11.49
CA ALA A 198 -5.36 13.05 -12.25
C ALA A 198 -5.59 14.48 -11.73
N ILE A 199 -5.76 15.42 -12.66
CA ILE A 199 -6.11 16.81 -12.32
C ILE A 199 -7.60 16.87 -11.95
N ILE A 200 -7.90 17.45 -10.78
CA ILE A 200 -9.24 17.74 -10.32
C ILE A 200 -9.54 19.23 -10.53
N SER A 201 -10.58 19.55 -11.29
CA SER A 201 -10.87 20.92 -11.74
C SER A 201 -11.70 21.75 -10.77
N SER A 202 -12.42 21.13 -9.85
CA SER A 202 -13.30 21.82 -8.90
C SER A 202 -13.59 20.96 -7.68
N ALA A 203 -13.81 21.61 -6.53
CA ALA A 203 -14.30 21.04 -5.29
C ALA A 203 -14.85 22.17 -4.41
N ASP A 204 -15.81 21.87 -3.54
CA ASP A 204 -16.20 22.79 -2.46
C ASP A 204 -15.25 22.64 -1.27
N TYR A 205 -14.81 21.41 -1.01
CA TYR A 205 -13.83 21.06 0.03
C TYR A 205 -12.79 20.08 -0.49
N VAL A 206 -11.55 20.21 -0.02
CA VAL A 206 -10.45 19.30 -0.32
C VAL A 206 -9.84 18.82 1.00
N VAL A 207 -9.86 17.50 1.20
CA VAL A 207 -9.12 16.78 2.25
C VAL A 207 -7.88 16.21 1.57
N ILE A 208 -6.72 16.82 1.87
CA ILE A 208 -5.46 16.48 1.22
C ILE A 208 -4.44 15.97 2.25
N GLU A 209 -3.67 14.97 1.87
CA GLU A 209 -2.52 14.53 2.64
C GLU A 209 -1.45 15.63 2.76
N SER A 210 -0.53 15.47 3.71
CA SER A 210 0.52 16.45 3.94
C SER A 210 1.83 15.80 4.40
N THR A 211 2.12 14.59 3.94
CA THR A 211 3.25 13.76 4.39
C THR A 211 4.59 14.49 4.21
N TYR A 212 4.70 15.25 3.11
CA TYR A 212 5.87 16.05 2.76
C TYR A 212 5.54 17.54 2.68
N GLY A 213 4.56 18.01 3.46
CA GLY A 213 4.12 19.41 3.46
C GLY A 213 5.20 20.44 3.87
N ASP A 214 6.35 19.99 4.35
CA ASP A 214 7.45 20.80 4.87
C ASP A 214 8.68 20.90 3.92
N ARG A 215 8.73 20.11 2.83
CA ARG A 215 9.92 20.03 1.96
C ARG A 215 9.61 19.66 0.52
N LEU A 216 10.56 19.94 -0.37
CA LEU A 216 10.56 19.46 -1.75
C LEU A 216 11.40 18.18 -1.90
N HIS A 217 11.02 17.35 -2.86
CA HIS A 217 11.80 16.18 -3.25
C HIS A 217 12.89 16.55 -4.28
N ARG A 218 13.97 15.76 -4.29
CA ARG A 218 14.92 15.73 -5.41
C ARG A 218 14.21 15.26 -6.69
N SER A 219 14.74 15.68 -7.83
CA SER A 219 14.24 15.19 -9.11
C SER A 219 14.54 13.69 -9.29
N ASN A 220 13.75 13.02 -10.14
CA ASN A 220 14.03 11.64 -10.53
C ASN A 220 15.44 11.47 -11.12
N ALA A 221 15.95 12.47 -11.82
CA ALA A 221 17.29 12.44 -12.40
C ALA A 221 18.39 12.43 -11.33
N GLU A 222 18.32 13.35 -10.35
CA GLU A 222 19.29 13.42 -9.24
C GLU A 222 19.26 12.14 -8.40
N SER A 223 18.07 11.62 -8.08
CA SER A 223 17.95 10.36 -7.32
C SER A 223 18.50 9.16 -8.07
N ARG A 224 18.39 9.14 -9.41
CA ARG A 224 18.95 8.07 -10.25
C ARG A 224 20.46 8.12 -10.32
N GLU A 225 21.02 9.30 -10.49
CA GLU A 225 22.48 9.51 -10.49
C GLU A 225 23.07 9.04 -9.16
N GLU A 226 22.49 9.48 -8.03
CA GLU A 226 22.91 9.05 -6.70
C GLU A 226 22.78 7.52 -6.50
N PHE A 227 21.66 6.93 -6.92
CA PHE A 227 21.46 5.48 -6.83
C PHE A 227 22.49 4.70 -7.66
N GLN A 228 22.72 5.13 -8.90
CA GLN A 228 23.71 4.52 -9.79
C GLN A 228 25.12 4.61 -9.20
N ASP A 229 25.51 5.77 -8.68
CA ASP A 229 26.83 5.99 -8.07
C ASP A 229 27.06 5.07 -6.87
N VAL A 230 26.07 5.00 -5.97
CA VAL A 230 26.14 4.14 -4.79
C VAL A 230 26.20 2.66 -5.16
N ILE A 231 25.35 2.20 -6.09
CA ILE A 231 25.33 0.81 -6.53
C ILE A 231 26.65 0.43 -7.23
N THR A 232 27.14 1.29 -8.13
CA THR A 232 28.39 1.05 -8.85
C THR A 232 29.58 0.99 -7.89
N ALA A 233 29.65 1.92 -6.93
CA ALA A 233 30.70 1.93 -5.92
C ALA A 233 30.64 0.68 -5.03
N ALA A 234 29.44 0.27 -4.58
CA ALA A 234 29.27 -0.87 -3.69
C ALA A 234 29.56 -2.22 -4.37
N LEU A 235 29.29 -2.34 -5.67
CA LEU A 235 29.54 -3.56 -6.44
C LEU A 235 31.01 -3.71 -6.87
N LYS A 236 31.80 -2.62 -6.87
CA LYS A 236 33.22 -2.62 -7.28
C LYS A 236 34.08 -3.60 -6.49
N ASP A 237 33.84 -3.72 -5.18
CA ASP A 237 34.59 -4.60 -4.29
C ASP A 237 34.02 -6.03 -4.24
N ARG A 238 33.05 -6.35 -5.11
CA ARG A 238 32.28 -7.61 -5.12
C ARG A 238 31.75 -7.96 -3.72
N GLY A 239 31.12 -6.99 -3.07
CA GLY A 239 30.40 -7.17 -1.80
C GLY A 239 28.92 -7.49 -1.97
N LYS A 240 28.21 -7.59 -0.84
CA LYS A 240 26.74 -7.67 -0.81
C LYS A 240 26.13 -6.29 -0.59
N VAL A 241 25.14 -5.94 -1.40
CA VAL A 241 24.32 -4.74 -1.22
C VAL A 241 22.96 -5.14 -0.71
N PHE A 242 22.60 -4.69 0.49
CA PHE A 242 21.27 -4.90 1.07
C PHE A 242 20.41 -3.66 0.85
N ILE A 243 19.23 -3.85 0.26
CA ILE A 243 18.24 -2.80 0.01
C ILE A 243 16.96 -3.17 0.78
N PRO A 244 16.79 -2.67 2.01
CA PRO A 244 15.52 -2.76 2.72
C PRO A 244 14.43 -2.04 1.94
N SER A 245 13.29 -2.69 1.72
CA SER A 245 12.18 -2.07 0.99
C SER A 245 10.80 -2.44 1.56
N PHE A 246 9.87 -1.49 1.47
CA PHE A 246 8.46 -1.83 1.50
C PHE A 246 8.11 -2.66 0.27
N VAL A 247 7.18 -3.59 0.47
CA VAL A 247 7.01 -4.74 -0.41
C VAL A 247 6.05 -4.47 -1.58
N VAL A 248 5.22 -3.44 -1.44
CA VAL A 248 4.33 -2.91 -2.48
C VAL A 248 4.85 -1.54 -2.88
N ASP A 249 4.82 -1.25 -4.19
CA ASP A 249 5.41 -0.08 -4.85
C ASP A 249 6.94 0.01 -4.75
N ARG A 250 7.48 0.33 -3.57
CA ARG A 250 8.91 0.67 -3.41
C ARG A 250 9.84 -0.45 -3.91
N ALA A 251 9.51 -1.71 -3.61
CA ALA A 251 10.30 -2.85 -4.07
C ALA A 251 10.29 -2.96 -5.60
N GLN A 252 9.12 -2.76 -6.22
CA GLN A 252 8.98 -2.79 -7.68
C GLN A 252 9.73 -1.63 -8.33
N ARG A 253 9.73 -0.44 -7.71
CA ARG A 253 10.56 0.68 -8.16
C ARG A 253 12.05 0.36 -8.11
N VAL A 254 12.52 -0.25 -7.02
CA VAL A 254 13.94 -0.68 -6.91
C VAL A 254 14.27 -1.73 -7.96
N LEU A 255 13.42 -2.73 -8.18
CA LEU A 255 13.62 -3.74 -9.23
C LEU A 255 13.67 -3.10 -10.62
N TYR A 256 12.89 -2.05 -10.87
CA TYR A 256 12.95 -1.29 -12.11
C TYR A 256 14.26 -0.54 -12.30
N GLU A 257 14.74 0.19 -11.29
CA GLU A 257 16.04 0.88 -11.40
C GLU A 257 17.19 -0.12 -11.59
N LEU A 258 17.17 -1.27 -10.88
CA LEU A 258 18.14 -2.35 -11.10
C LEU A 258 18.03 -2.94 -12.51
N SER A 259 16.82 -3.09 -13.05
CA SER A 259 16.62 -3.59 -14.43
C SER A 259 17.22 -2.61 -15.43
N ARG A 260 16.98 -1.32 -15.23
CA ARG A 260 17.54 -0.26 -16.08
C ARG A 260 19.07 -0.31 -16.11
N LEU A 261 19.71 -0.34 -14.94
CA LEU A 261 21.17 -0.43 -14.81
C LEU A 261 21.73 -1.72 -15.43
N TRP A 262 21.01 -2.84 -15.34
CA TRP A 262 21.41 -4.09 -15.97
C TRP A 262 21.35 -4.03 -17.51
N TYR A 263 20.25 -3.53 -18.08
CA TYR A 263 20.13 -3.36 -19.53
C TYR A 263 21.08 -2.29 -20.11
N GLU A 264 21.50 -1.32 -19.29
CA GLU A 264 22.53 -0.32 -19.62
C GLU A 264 23.96 -0.88 -19.52
N GLY A 265 24.15 -2.10 -18.99
CA GLY A 265 25.45 -2.73 -18.81
C GLY A 265 26.27 -2.13 -17.65
N ILE A 266 25.63 -1.42 -16.72
CA ILE A 266 26.26 -0.84 -15.53
C ILE A 266 26.38 -1.89 -14.42
N ILE A 267 25.35 -2.73 -14.26
CA ILE A 267 25.43 -3.93 -13.42
C ILE A 267 25.90 -5.09 -14.29
N ASP A 268 27.06 -5.66 -13.96
CA ASP A 268 27.62 -6.80 -14.66
C ASP A 268 26.66 -8.00 -14.63
N GLY A 269 26.60 -8.73 -15.75
CA GLY A 269 25.64 -9.83 -15.94
C GLY A 269 25.83 -11.04 -15.02
N ASP A 270 26.96 -11.14 -14.33
CA ASP A 270 27.26 -12.21 -13.38
C ASP A 270 26.88 -11.87 -11.93
N ILE A 271 26.42 -10.64 -11.65
CA ILE A 271 26.00 -10.21 -10.32
C ILE A 271 24.60 -10.75 -10.02
N PRO A 272 24.44 -11.65 -9.02
CA PRO A 272 23.12 -12.18 -8.68
C PRO A 272 22.29 -11.14 -7.93
N ILE A 273 20.99 -11.10 -8.23
CA ILE A 273 20.02 -10.23 -7.56
C ILE A 273 18.97 -11.11 -6.88
N PHE A 274 18.77 -10.92 -5.58
CA PHE A 274 17.82 -11.67 -4.77
C PHE A 274 16.66 -10.77 -4.38
N PHE A 275 15.43 -11.24 -4.59
CA PHE A 275 14.25 -10.61 -4.02
C PHE A 275 13.66 -11.52 -2.96
N ASP A 276 14.00 -11.21 -1.70
CA ASP A 276 13.67 -12.00 -0.52
C ASP A 276 12.41 -11.49 0.16
N SER A 277 11.30 -11.66 -0.54
CA SER A 277 9.97 -11.31 -0.04
C SER A 277 8.90 -12.14 -0.76
N PRO A 278 8.34 -13.20 -0.12
CA PRO A 278 7.25 -13.98 -0.70
C PRO A 278 6.02 -13.11 -1.01
N MET A 279 5.75 -12.13 -0.15
CA MET A 279 4.71 -11.13 -0.37
C MET A 279 5.05 -10.22 -1.56
N GLY A 280 6.32 -9.84 -1.71
CA GLY A 280 6.80 -8.98 -2.80
C GLY A 280 6.70 -9.65 -4.15
N VAL A 281 6.93 -10.97 -4.21
CA VAL A 281 6.69 -11.76 -5.42
C VAL A 281 5.23 -11.66 -5.82
N LYS A 282 4.30 -11.91 -4.89
CA LYS A 282 2.84 -11.80 -5.16
C LYS A 282 2.44 -10.40 -5.60
N ALA A 283 2.96 -9.36 -4.96
CA ALA A 283 2.73 -7.98 -5.36
C ALA A 283 3.25 -7.70 -6.78
N THR A 284 4.46 -8.20 -7.11
CA THR A 284 5.05 -8.03 -8.43
C THR A 284 4.22 -8.72 -9.52
N GLU A 285 3.65 -9.90 -9.26
CA GLU A 285 2.73 -10.56 -10.19
C GLU A 285 1.46 -9.72 -10.46
N ILE A 286 0.95 -9.02 -9.44
CA ILE A 286 -0.17 -8.09 -9.61
C ILE A 286 0.26 -6.90 -10.48
N TYR A 287 1.44 -6.32 -10.26
CA TYR A 287 1.98 -5.26 -11.14
C TYR A 287 2.14 -5.75 -12.58
N LYS A 288 2.62 -6.98 -12.78
CA LYS A 288 2.74 -7.59 -14.12
C LYS A 288 1.37 -7.80 -14.78
N LYS A 289 0.31 -8.09 -14.01
CA LYS A 289 -1.06 -8.23 -14.54
C LYS A 289 -1.66 -6.90 -14.99
N HIS A 290 -1.32 -5.79 -14.33
CA HIS A 290 -1.88 -4.45 -14.59
C HIS A 290 -0.87 -3.49 -15.19
N MET A 291 0.09 -3.99 -15.99
CA MET A 291 1.12 -3.15 -16.62
C MET A 291 0.55 -2.00 -17.44
N ASN A 292 -0.66 -2.14 -18.00
CA ASN A 292 -1.34 -1.09 -18.75
C ASN A 292 -1.63 0.18 -17.92
N LEU A 293 -1.63 0.09 -16.60
CA LEU A 293 -1.84 1.21 -15.67
C LEU A 293 -0.54 1.90 -15.26
N LEU A 294 0.63 1.40 -15.68
CA LEU A 294 1.92 1.97 -15.33
C LEU A 294 2.28 3.17 -16.22
N SER A 295 3.29 3.93 -15.79
CA SER A 295 3.77 5.16 -16.41
C SER A 295 4.19 4.96 -17.86
N SER A 296 4.23 6.08 -18.61
CA SER A 296 4.76 6.08 -19.97
C SER A 296 6.22 5.64 -20.05
N GLU A 297 7.01 5.86 -19.00
CA GLU A 297 8.40 5.41 -18.92
C GLU A 297 8.47 3.87 -18.88
N ILE A 298 7.65 3.25 -18.02
CA ILE A 298 7.56 1.80 -17.93
C ILE A 298 7.03 1.20 -19.25
N GLN A 299 6.01 1.84 -19.86
CA GLN A 299 5.50 1.39 -21.18
C GLN A 299 6.60 1.40 -22.24
N GLN A 300 7.44 2.44 -22.29
CA GLN A 300 8.56 2.51 -23.24
C GLN A 300 9.56 1.39 -23.00
N PHE A 301 9.88 1.08 -21.74
CA PHE A 301 10.76 -0.01 -21.38
C PHE A 301 10.23 -1.37 -21.87
N ILE A 302 8.94 -1.62 -21.65
CA ILE A 302 8.25 -2.84 -22.12
C ILE A 302 8.25 -2.93 -23.64
N ASN A 303 7.99 -1.82 -24.34
CA ASN A 303 7.99 -1.77 -25.81
C ASN A 303 9.35 -2.09 -26.45
N LEU A 304 10.44 -1.94 -25.69
CA LEU A 304 11.79 -2.38 -26.10
C LEU A 304 12.03 -3.88 -25.87
N GLY A 305 11.02 -4.64 -25.43
CA GLY A 305 11.11 -6.06 -25.10
C GLY A 305 11.79 -6.35 -23.77
N ARG A 306 11.85 -5.35 -22.86
CA ARG A 306 12.54 -5.45 -21.57
C ARG A 306 11.52 -5.65 -20.44
N ASP A 307 11.77 -6.60 -19.54
CA ASP A 307 10.95 -6.78 -18.33
C ASP A 307 11.39 -5.75 -17.25
N PRO A 308 10.50 -4.85 -16.80
CA PRO A 308 10.83 -3.83 -15.82
C PRO A 308 11.06 -4.38 -14.40
N PHE A 309 10.63 -5.61 -14.09
CA PHE A 309 10.69 -6.15 -12.73
C PHE A 309 11.55 -7.40 -12.64
N SER A 310 12.41 -7.66 -13.63
CA SER A 310 13.24 -8.85 -13.70
C SER A 310 14.66 -8.50 -14.18
N PRO A 311 15.46 -7.85 -13.32
CA PRO A 311 16.84 -7.51 -13.64
C PRO A 311 17.72 -8.77 -13.71
N GLY A 312 18.43 -8.95 -14.83
CA GLY A 312 19.50 -9.95 -14.97
C GLY A 312 19.20 -11.33 -14.39
N MET A 313 20.04 -11.78 -13.44
CA MET A 313 19.89 -13.06 -12.73
C MET A 313 18.99 -12.94 -11.49
N LEU A 314 17.81 -12.32 -11.61
CA LEU A 314 16.87 -12.19 -10.51
C LEU A 314 16.45 -13.58 -9.98
N LYS A 315 16.59 -13.77 -8.67
CA LYS A 315 16.14 -14.95 -7.94
C LYS A 315 15.09 -14.53 -6.91
N TYR A 316 13.88 -15.02 -7.10
CA TYR A 316 12.81 -14.90 -6.13
C TYR A 316 13.05 -15.89 -4.98
N VAL A 317 13.06 -15.40 -3.75
CA VAL A 317 13.34 -16.21 -2.56
C VAL A 317 12.06 -16.35 -1.74
N SER A 318 11.50 -17.56 -1.71
CA SER A 318 10.21 -17.83 -1.06
C SER A 318 10.34 -18.58 0.27
N THR A 319 11.40 -19.35 0.49
CA THR A 319 11.56 -20.17 1.70
C THR A 319 12.57 -19.58 2.68
N VAL A 320 12.48 -19.98 3.95
CA VAL A 320 13.44 -19.56 4.99
C VAL A 320 14.83 -20.15 4.73
N ASP A 321 14.90 -21.37 4.20
CA ASP A 321 16.18 -22.03 3.92
C ASP A 321 16.89 -21.38 2.72
N ASP A 322 16.15 -21.02 1.67
CA ASP A 322 16.70 -20.26 0.55
C ASP A 322 17.19 -18.87 0.98
N SER A 323 16.45 -18.20 1.88
CA SER A 323 16.85 -16.91 2.47
C SER A 323 18.15 -17.06 3.27
N ARG A 324 18.27 -18.11 4.10
CA ARG A 324 19.50 -18.40 4.85
C ARG A 324 20.69 -18.69 3.92
N ALA A 325 20.47 -19.37 2.80
CA ALA A 325 21.53 -19.67 1.85
C ALA A 325 22.15 -18.41 1.21
N ILE A 326 21.44 -17.27 1.19
CA ILE A 326 21.98 -15.97 0.73
C ILE A 326 23.17 -15.52 1.60
N ASN A 327 23.21 -15.93 2.88
CA ASN A 327 24.31 -15.58 3.78
C ASN A 327 25.64 -16.17 3.33
N ASP A 328 25.62 -17.30 2.63
CA ASP A 328 26.83 -18.03 2.18
C ASP A 328 27.31 -17.60 0.79
N ILE A 329 26.61 -16.67 0.13
CA ILE A 329 27.02 -16.11 -1.15
C ILE A 329 28.10 -15.04 -0.91
N ASP A 330 29.06 -14.83 -1.82
CA ASP A 330 30.11 -13.83 -1.60
C ASP A 330 29.68 -12.40 -1.98
N HIS A 331 28.89 -12.28 -3.06
CA HIS A 331 28.52 -10.99 -3.65
C HIS A 331 27.11 -11.02 -4.28
N GLY A 332 26.50 -9.85 -4.39
CA GLY A 332 25.17 -9.70 -5.01
C GLY A 332 24.34 -8.57 -4.40
N VAL A 333 23.14 -8.37 -4.95
CA VAL A 333 22.16 -7.42 -4.44
C VAL A 333 21.02 -8.17 -3.79
N VAL A 334 20.61 -7.79 -2.58
CA VAL A 334 19.50 -8.39 -1.84
C VAL A 334 18.46 -7.31 -1.55
N VAL A 335 17.29 -7.44 -2.17
CA VAL A 335 16.12 -6.61 -1.88
C VAL A 335 15.22 -7.41 -0.95
N ALA A 336 14.95 -6.91 0.25
CA ALA A 336 14.14 -7.64 1.23
C ALA A 336 13.31 -6.71 2.12
N GLY A 337 12.23 -7.25 2.69
CA GLY A 337 11.45 -6.57 3.71
C GLY A 337 11.97 -6.87 5.13
N SER A 338 11.70 -6.02 6.14
CA SER A 338 10.87 -4.81 6.10
C SER A 338 11.67 -3.54 5.74
N GLY A 339 11.02 -2.58 5.06
CA GLY A 339 11.66 -1.32 4.64
C GLY A 339 12.19 -0.45 5.78
N MET A 340 11.72 -0.66 7.01
CA MET A 340 12.19 0.06 8.22
C MET A 340 13.13 -0.76 9.09
N ILE A 341 13.51 -1.99 8.69
CA ILE A 341 14.44 -2.85 9.44
C ILE A 341 13.93 -3.15 10.88
N ASN A 342 12.61 -3.18 11.07
CA ASN A 342 11.98 -3.50 12.35
C ASN A 342 11.77 -5.02 12.55
N GLY A 343 12.15 -5.82 11.56
CA GLY A 343 11.93 -7.25 11.47
C GLY A 343 11.86 -7.71 10.01
N GLY A 344 11.46 -8.96 9.82
CA GLY A 344 11.41 -9.60 8.50
C GLY A 344 12.74 -10.28 8.14
N ARG A 345 12.92 -10.56 6.84
CA ARG A 345 14.08 -11.32 6.34
C ARG A 345 15.34 -10.47 6.15
N ILE A 346 15.21 -9.15 6.23
CA ILE A 346 16.33 -8.20 6.19
C ILE A 346 17.16 -8.16 7.48
N VAL A 347 16.62 -8.69 8.60
CA VAL A 347 17.23 -8.62 9.95
C VAL A 347 17.94 -9.92 10.32
#